data_AF-A0A2E6IAH4-F1
#
_entry.id   AF-A0A2E6IAH4-F1
#
_cell.length_a   1.000
_cell.length_b   1.000
_cell.length_c   1.000
_cell.angle_alpha   90.00
_cell.angle_beta   90.00
_cell.angle_gamma   90.00
#
_symmetry.space_group_name_H-M   'P 1'
#
loop_
_entity.id
_entity.type
_entity.pdbx_description
1 polymer ?
#
loop_
_entity_poly.entity_id
_entity_poly.type
_entity_poly.pdbx_seq_one_letter_code
_entity_poly.pdbx_strand_id
1 'polypeptide(L)'
;MASEKNPFNAWFFFAMPIFIFIAIYQLIPAISERLIPDLMGQIIYYVVATIIGFFLFRNSRTIRDHEWHRQRQIKRLQKDYAAEDRGVWSKADLAMSELEADARGIESGQMSRKALERLDGSIAELTSERLTSEVER
;
A
#
# COMPACT_ATOMS: atom_id res chain seq x y z
N MET A 1 -19.90 -21.80 10.63
CA MET A 1 -20.52 -21.19 11.81
C MET A 1 -20.41 -19.70 11.67
N ALA A 2 -21.49 -19.04 11.21
CA ALA A 2 -21.55 -17.59 11.18
C ALA A 2 -21.47 -17.11 12.62
N SER A 3 -20.45 -16.31 12.95
CA SER A 3 -20.41 -15.61 14.23
C SER A 3 -21.60 -14.66 14.24
N GLU A 4 -22.65 -15.04 14.97
CA GLU A 4 -23.79 -14.19 15.25
C GLU A 4 -23.27 -12.89 15.87
N LYS A 5 -23.21 -11.84 15.04
CA LYS A 5 -22.85 -10.51 15.52
C LYS A 5 -23.92 -10.10 16.51
N ASN A 6 -23.56 -9.94 17.78
CA ASN A 6 -24.45 -9.30 18.73
C ASN A 6 -24.62 -7.82 18.30
N PRO A 7 -25.79 -7.38 17.80
CA PRO A 7 -26.01 -5.99 17.39
C PRO A 7 -25.75 -5.00 18.53
N PHE A 8 -25.76 -5.51 19.77
CA PHE A 8 -25.41 -4.81 20.98
C PHE A 8 -23.96 -4.28 20.98
N ASN A 9 -23.01 -4.98 20.36
CA ASN A 9 -21.60 -4.53 20.34
C ASN A 9 -21.44 -3.23 19.56
N ALA A 10 -22.15 -3.09 18.43
CA ALA A 10 -22.09 -1.85 17.64
C ALA A 10 -22.70 -0.67 18.42
N TRP A 11 -23.85 -0.89 19.07
CA TRP A 11 -24.50 0.10 19.93
C TRP A 11 -23.63 0.50 21.12
N PHE A 12 -22.91 -0.46 21.71
CA PHE A 12 -21.95 -0.20 22.78
C PHE A 12 -20.84 0.75 22.32
N PHE A 13 -20.24 0.51 21.15
CA PHE A 13 -19.20 1.39 20.59
C PHE A 13 -19.72 2.79 20.25
N PHE A 14 -21.00 2.92 19.91
CA PHE A 14 -21.62 4.23 19.70
C PHE A 14 -21.80 4.99 21.01
N ALA A 15 -22.28 4.33 22.07
CA ALA A 15 -22.56 4.94 23.37
C ALA A 15 -21.29 5.21 24.21
N MET A 16 -20.22 4.45 23.99
CA MET A 16 -18.99 4.49 24.79
C MET A 16 -18.38 5.91 24.92
N PRO A 17 -18.18 6.71 23.86
CA PRO A 17 -17.53 8.02 23.99
C PRO A 17 -18.35 9.01 24.83
N ILE A 18 -19.69 8.93 24.72
CA ILE A 18 -20.63 9.74 25.51
C ILE A 18 -20.56 9.32 26.98
N PHE A 19 -20.57 8.01 27.24
CA PHE A 19 -20.48 7.47 28.60
C PHE A 19 -19.17 7.87 29.29
N ILE A 20 -18.03 7.76 28.59
CA ILE A 20 -16.72 8.16 29.11
C ILE A 20 -16.73 9.64 29.52
N PHE A 21 -17.34 10.49 28.70
CA PHE A 21 -17.44 11.90 29.03
C PHE A 21 -18.27 12.16 30.28
N ILE A 22 -19.46 11.56 30.37
CA ILE A 22 -20.31 11.71 31.55
C ILE A 22 -19.56 11.25 32.81
N ALA A 23 -18.86 10.11 32.71
CA ALA A 23 -18.06 9.58 33.81
C ALA A 23 -16.95 10.56 34.23
N ILE A 24 -16.18 11.08 33.29
CA ILE A 24 -15.10 12.04 33.56
C ILE A 24 -15.64 13.37 34.09
N TYR A 25 -16.73 13.85 33.52
CA TYR A 25 -17.37 15.12 33.90
C TYR A 25 -17.92 15.08 35.33
N GLN A 26 -18.48 13.95 35.76
CA GLN A 26 -18.95 13.76 37.13
C GLN A 26 -17.82 13.47 38.12
N LEU A 27 -16.81 12.70 37.71
CA LEU A 27 -15.73 12.26 38.59
C LEU A 27 -14.71 13.37 38.89
N ILE A 28 -14.49 14.28 37.94
CA ILE A 28 -13.44 15.30 38.02
C ILE A 28 -14.09 16.70 38.09
N PRO A 29 -14.26 17.29 39.29
CA PRO A 29 -14.89 18.60 39.45
C PRO A 29 -14.13 19.74 38.77
N ALA A 30 -12.82 19.58 38.56
CA ALA A 30 -12.03 20.55 37.79
C ALA A 30 -12.50 20.68 36.33
N ILE A 31 -13.08 19.62 35.75
CA ILE A 31 -13.57 19.63 34.37
C ILE A 31 -14.92 20.34 34.29
N SER A 32 -15.84 20.06 35.23
CA SER A 32 -17.16 20.69 35.27
C SER A 32 -17.09 22.17 35.63
N GLU A 33 -16.21 22.56 36.56
CA GLU A 33 -16.16 23.93 37.07
C GLU A 33 -15.22 24.85 36.28
N ARG A 34 -14.12 24.33 35.72
CA ARG A 34 -13.09 25.18 35.09
C ARG A 34 -12.95 24.98 33.58
N LEU A 35 -13.16 23.77 33.08
CA LEU A 35 -12.89 23.47 31.67
C LEU A 35 -14.12 23.68 30.78
N ILE A 36 -15.29 23.24 31.24
CA ILE A 36 -16.55 23.33 30.46
C ILE A 36 -17.69 23.85 31.35
N PRO A 37 -17.57 25.08 31.90
CA PRO A 37 -18.59 25.65 32.76
C PRO A 37 -19.84 26.08 31.98
N ASP A 38 -19.71 26.28 30.67
CA ASP A 38 -20.76 26.83 29.81
C ASP A 38 -21.58 25.75 29.10
N LEU A 39 -22.86 26.05 28.89
CA LEU A 39 -23.78 25.16 28.16
C LEU A 39 -23.33 24.93 26.71
N MET A 40 -22.70 25.93 26.08
CA MET A 40 -22.20 25.80 24.69
C MET A 40 -21.04 24.82 24.60
N GLY A 41 -20.05 24.90 25.50
CA GLY A 41 -18.95 23.95 25.59
C GLY A 41 -19.43 22.51 25.80
N GLN A 42 -20.44 22.30 26.64
CA GLN A 42 -21.03 20.97 26.85
C GLN A 42 -21.68 20.43 25.58
N ILE A 43 -22.45 21.27 24.86
CA ILE A 43 -23.09 20.89 23.60
C ILE A 43 -22.04 20.53 22.55
N ILE A 44 -20.99 21.34 22.40
CA ILE A 44 -19.89 21.07 21.47
C ILE A 44 -19.26 19.71 21.79
N TYR A 45 -19.00 19.43 23.07
CA TYR A 45 -18.43 18.16 23.47
C TYR A 45 -19.34 16.98 23.08
N TYR A 46 -20.63 17.04 23.41
CA TYR A 46 -21.57 15.97 23.07
C TYR A 46 -21.69 15.75 21.56
N VAL A 47 -21.63 16.81 20.76
CA VAL A 47 -21.59 16.72 19.30
C VAL A 47 -20.33 15.98 18.83
N VAL A 48 -19.15 16.35 19.35
CA VAL A 48 -17.88 15.69 19.00
C VAL A 48 -17.89 14.22 19.42
N ALA A 49 -18.34 13.91 20.65
CA ALA A 49 -18.45 12.54 21.15
C ALA A 49 -19.40 11.70 20.29
N THR A 50 -20.52 12.28 19.84
CA THR A 50 -21.47 11.62 18.94
C THR A 50 -20.86 11.35 17.57
N ILE A 51 -20.09 12.28 17.02
CA ILE A 51 -19.37 12.08 15.75
C ILE A 51 -18.38 10.92 15.86
N ILE A 52 -17.59 10.88 16.94
CA ILE A 52 -16.63 9.79 17.19
C ILE A 52 -17.37 8.46 17.33
N GLY A 53 -18.44 8.42 18.12
CA GLY A 53 -19.29 7.23 18.29
C GLY A 53 -19.88 6.76 16.96
N PHE A 54 -20.31 7.69 16.10
CA PHE A 54 -20.83 7.36 14.77
C PHE A 54 -19.77 6.73 13.85
N PHE A 55 -18.54 7.26 13.86
CA PHE A 55 -17.42 6.66 13.11
C PHE A 55 -17.10 5.24 13.62
N LEU A 56 -17.04 5.05 14.93
CA LEU A 56 -16.82 3.74 15.56
C LEU A 56 -17.93 2.75 15.22
N PHE A 57 -19.18 3.19 15.24
CA PHE A 57 -20.34 2.40 14.87
C PHE A 57 -20.28 1.93 13.41
N ARG A 58 -19.92 2.84 12.49
CA ARG A 58 -19.77 2.52 11.07
C ARG A 58 -18.63 1.53 10.84
N ASN A 59 -17.52 1.68 11.56
CA ASN A 59 -16.39 0.76 11.48
C ASN A 59 -16.72 -0.62 12.05
N SER A 60 -17.41 -0.69 13.20
CA SER A 60 -17.80 -1.95 13.86
C SER A 60 -18.72 -2.81 12.99
N ARG A 61 -19.56 -2.19 12.15
CA ARG A 61 -20.40 -2.91 11.18
C ARG A 61 -19.61 -3.48 10.00
N THR A 62 -18.42 -2.97 9.72
CA THR A 62 -17.58 -3.40 8.60
C THR A 62 -16.70 -4.59 9.02
N ILE A 63 -17.32 -5.75 9.21
CA ILE A 63 -16.60 -7.02 9.21
C ILE A 63 -16.71 -7.57 7.80
N ARG A 64 -15.58 -7.58 7.08
CA ARG A 64 -15.42 -8.42 5.89
C ARG A 64 -15.43 -9.85 6.40
N ASP A 65 -16.56 -10.53 6.23
CA ASP A 65 -16.73 -11.90 6.70
C ASP A 65 -15.55 -12.78 6.27
N HIS A 66 -15.26 -13.83 7.03
CA HIS A 66 -14.25 -14.81 6.62
C HIS A 66 -14.55 -15.38 5.24
N GLU A 67 -15.84 -15.49 4.88
CA GLU A 67 -16.28 -15.85 3.54
C GLU A 67 -15.88 -14.81 2.48
N TRP A 68 -15.91 -13.51 2.82
CA TRP A 68 -15.39 -12.45 1.95
C TRP A 68 -13.88 -12.59 1.72
N HIS A 69 -13.12 -12.93 2.76
CA HIS A 69 -11.68 -13.19 2.62
C HIS A 69 -11.41 -14.43 1.76
N ARG A 70 -12.16 -15.51 1.97
CA ARG A 70 -12.08 -16.73 1.16
C ARG A 70 -12.40 -16.44 -0.31
N GLN A 71 -13.51 -15.75 -0.58
CA GLN A 71 -13.89 -15.37 -1.95
C GLN A 71 -12.85 -14.45 -2.61
N ARG A 72 -12.23 -13.54 -1.85
CA ARG A 72 -11.14 -12.70 -2.37
C ARG A 72 -9.95 -13.53 -2.83
N GLN A 73 -9.56 -14.55 -2.06
CA GLN A 73 -8.45 -15.42 -2.44
C GLN A 73 -8.80 -16.30 -3.65
N ILE A 74 -10.02 -16.86 -3.68
CA ILE A 74 -10.50 -17.64 -4.82
C ILE A 74 -10.51 -16.79 -6.11
N LYS A 75 -10.97 -15.52 -6.03
CA LYS A 75 -10.94 -14.60 -7.19
C LYS A 75 -9.53 -14.29 -7.68
N ARG A 76 -8.53 -14.25 -6.79
CA ARG A 76 -7.13 -14.07 -7.19
C ARG A 76 -6.60 -15.29 -7.92
N LEU A 77 -6.82 -16.48 -7.35
CA LEU A 77 -6.42 -17.76 -7.97
C LEU A 77 -7.10 -18.00 -9.32
N GLN A 78 -8.36 -17.57 -9.48
CA GLN A 78 -9.07 -17.71 -10.76
C GLN A 78 -8.38 -16.98 -11.92
N LYS A 79 -7.69 -15.87 -11.64
CA LYS A 79 -6.91 -15.15 -12.67
C LYS A 79 -5.70 -15.95 -13.11
N ASP A 80 -5.02 -16.59 -12.16
CA ASP A 80 -3.82 -17.39 -12.41
C ASP A 80 -4.20 -18.69 -13.15
N TYR A 81 -5.28 -19.35 -12.75
CA TYR A 81 -5.84 -20.51 -13.49
C TYR A 81 -6.30 -20.13 -14.90
N ALA A 82 -6.95 -18.96 -15.08
CA ALA A 82 -7.33 -18.51 -16.42
C ALA A 82 -6.12 -18.17 -17.31
N ALA A 83 -4.97 -17.80 -16.73
CA ALA A 83 -3.72 -17.61 -17.46
C ALA A 83 -3.07 -18.96 -17.80
N GLU A 84 -3.15 -19.94 -16.90
CA GLU A 84 -2.72 -21.31 -17.13
C GLU A 84 -3.49 -21.96 -18.29
N ASP A 85 -4.83 -21.89 -18.29
CA ASP A 85 -5.70 -22.40 -19.35
C ASP A 85 -5.43 -21.75 -20.71
N ARG A 86 -4.98 -20.48 -20.71
CA ARG A 86 -4.60 -19.76 -21.95
C ARG A 86 -3.24 -20.21 -22.51
N GLY A 87 -2.60 -21.18 -21.86
CA GLY A 87 -1.32 -21.75 -22.27
C GLY A 87 -0.17 -20.77 -22.10
N VAL A 88 -0.20 -19.91 -21.06
CA VAL A 88 0.90 -18.96 -20.83
C VAL A 88 2.23 -19.70 -20.59
N TRP A 89 2.20 -20.85 -19.92
CA TRP A 89 3.39 -21.69 -19.73
C TRP A 89 3.90 -22.30 -21.03
N SER A 90 3.01 -22.88 -21.85
CA SER A 90 3.42 -23.44 -23.14
C SER A 90 3.92 -22.37 -24.11
N LYS A 91 3.34 -21.16 -24.07
CA LYS A 91 3.83 -20.01 -24.85
C LYS A 91 5.14 -19.44 -24.31
N ALA A 92 5.36 -19.48 -22.99
CA ALA A 92 6.61 -19.04 -22.36
C ALA A 92 7.77 -19.98 -22.71
N ASP A 93 7.54 -21.30 -22.70
CA ASP A 93 8.54 -22.28 -23.11
C ASP A 93 8.90 -22.13 -24.59
N LEU A 94 7.90 -21.87 -25.45
CA LEU A 94 8.10 -21.65 -26.87
C LEU A 94 8.88 -20.35 -27.14
N ALA A 95 8.53 -19.25 -26.46
CA ALA A 95 9.28 -18.00 -26.53
C ALA A 95 10.73 -18.16 -26.02
N MET A 96 10.95 -18.93 -24.95
CA MET A 96 12.30 -19.24 -24.46
C MET A 96 13.11 -20.03 -25.50
N SER A 97 12.48 -21.02 -26.15
CA SER A 97 13.14 -21.79 -27.21
C SER A 97 13.49 -20.95 -28.44
N GLU A 98 12.64 -20.01 -28.83
CA GLU A 98 12.92 -19.06 -29.91
C GLU A 98 14.07 -18.12 -29.54
N LEU A 99 14.07 -17.59 -28.30
CA LEU A 99 15.17 -16.80 -27.76
C LEU A 99 16.49 -17.58 -27.69
N GLU A 100 16.46 -18.86 -27.31
CA GLU A 100 17.63 -19.73 -27.34
C GLU A 100 18.11 -20.03 -28.76
N ALA A 101 17.19 -20.22 -29.71
CA ALA A 101 17.54 -20.42 -31.11
C ALA A 101 18.18 -19.16 -31.72
N ASP A 102 17.62 -17.99 -31.44
CA ASP A 102 18.18 -16.70 -31.82
C ASP A 102 19.55 -16.46 -31.17
N ALA A 103 19.70 -16.77 -29.88
CA ALA A 103 20.98 -16.66 -29.17
C ALA A 103 22.04 -17.64 -29.71
N ARG A 104 21.65 -18.84 -30.15
CA ARG A 104 22.54 -19.81 -30.80
C ARG A 104 22.90 -19.41 -32.24
N GLY A 105 22.02 -18.70 -32.94
CA GLY A 105 22.26 -18.15 -34.28
C GLY A 105 23.22 -16.95 -34.27
N ILE A 106 23.32 -16.25 -33.15
CA ILE A 106 24.31 -15.20 -32.93
C ILE A 106 25.61 -15.87 -32.47
N GLU A 107 26.49 -16.14 -33.43
CA GLU A 107 27.84 -16.65 -33.16
C GLU A 107 28.50 -15.74 -32.10
N SER A 108 28.87 -16.30 -30.94
CA SER A 108 29.43 -15.59 -29.78
C SER A 108 30.62 -14.70 -30.14
N GLY A 109 31.33 -15.03 -31.22
CA GLY A 109 32.40 -14.23 -31.81
C GLY A 109 31.95 -12.89 -32.39
N GLN A 110 30.75 -12.78 -32.98
CA GLN A 110 30.25 -11.53 -33.56
C GLN A 110 29.85 -10.52 -32.48
N MET A 111 29.22 -10.96 -31.40
CA MET A 111 28.89 -10.09 -30.26
C MET A 111 30.15 -9.65 -29.51
N SER A 112 31.14 -10.53 -29.37
CA SER A 112 32.44 -10.19 -28.81
C SER A 112 33.19 -9.15 -29.68
N ARG A 113 33.20 -9.31 -31.01
CA ARG A 113 33.80 -8.33 -31.93
C ARG A 113 33.08 -6.98 -31.89
N LYS A 114 31.74 -6.96 -31.87
CA LYS A 114 30.95 -5.73 -31.81
C LYS A 114 31.05 -5.01 -30.46
N ALA A 115 31.29 -5.76 -29.38
CA ALA A 115 31.61 -5.21 -28.06
C ALA A 115 33.04 -4.65 -28.02
N LEU A 116 34.01 -5.32 -28.64
CA LEU A 116 35.39 -4.82 -28.79
C LEU A 116 35.44 -3.53 -29.62
N GLU A 117 34.71 -3.48 -30.73
CA GLU A 117 34.64 -2.30 -31.62
C GLU A 117 34.02 -1.08 -30.91
N ARG A 118 33.11 -1.30 -29.95
CA ARG A 118 32.58 -0.24 -29.08
C ARG A 118 33.55 0.21 -28.00
N LEU A 119 34.44 -0.66 -27.54
CA LEU A 119 35.47 -0.33 -26.55
C LEU A 119 36.64 0.44 -27.18
N ASP A 120 36.96 0.16 -28.45
CA ASP A 120 38.02 0.82 -29.20
C ASP A 120 37.70 2.30 -29.52
N GLY A 121 36.41 2.65 -29.58
CA GLY A 121 35.96 3.99 -29.97
C GLY A 121 35.97 5.10 -28.89
N SER A 122 36.33 4.84 -27.63
CA SER A 122 35.96 5.78 -26.53
C SER A 122 37.03 6.08 -25.46
N ILE A 123 38.32 5.89 -25.73
CA ILE A 123 39.37 6.31 -24.77
C ILE A 123 40.13 7.56 -25.25
N ALA A 124 40.33 7.74 -26.56
CA ALA A 124 41.06 8.88 -27.12
C ALA A 124 40.37 10.23 -26.94
N GLU A 125 39.03 10.27 -26.83
CA GLU A 125 38.27 11.52 -26.66
C GLU A 125 38.36 12.06 -25.22
N LEU A 126 38.60 11.19 -24.23
CA LEU A 126 38.71 11.56 -22.81
C LEU A 126 40.10 12.08 -22.40
N THR A 127 41.12 11.94 -23.26
CA THR A 127 42.52 12.33 -22.98
C THR A 127 42.96 13.60 -23.71
N SER A 128 42.04 14.32 -24.38
CA SER A 128 42.34 15.67 -24.89
C SER A 128 42.27 16.71 -23.74
N GLU A 129 43.40 16.78 -23.05
CA GLU A 129 43.77 17.68 -21.97
C GLU A 129 43.48 19.17 -22.29
N ARG A 130 42.75 19.86 -21.40
CA ARG A 130 42.69 21.32 -21.35
C ARG A 130 44.01 21.85 -20.79
N LEU A 131 44.95 22.18 -21.68
CA LEU A 131 46.05 23.11 -21.37
C LEU A 131 45.47 24.51 -21.14
N THR A 132 45.09 24.85 -19.90
CA THR A 132 44.93 26.25 -19.49
C THR A 132 46.22 26.71 -18.83
N SER A 133 46.90 27.60 -19.55
CA SER A 133 48.07 28.37 -19.15
C SER A 133 47.93 29.01 -17.77
N GLU A 134 49.03 28.92 -17.02
CA GLU A 134 49.42 29.78 -15.89
C GLU A 134 48.89 31.21 -16.00
N VAL A 135 48.33 31.71 -14.88
CA VAL A 135 48.26 33.14 -14.60
C VAL A 135 49.09 33.38 -13.35
N GLU A 136 50.35 33.74 -13.56
CA GLU A 136 51.20 34.41 -12.59
C GLU A 136 50.87 35.91 -12.60
N ARG A 137 50.53 36.42 -11.41
CA ARG A 137 50.55 37.80 -10.88
C ARG A 137 50.41 39.01 -11.82
#